data_AF-A0A4Q2YXA9-F1
#
_entry.id   AF-A0A4Q2YXA9-F1
#
_cell.length_a   1.000
_cell.length_b   1.000
_cell.length_c   1.000
_cell.angle_alpha   90.00
_cell.angle_beta   90.00
_cell.angle_gamma   90.00
#
_symmetry.space_group_name_H-M   'P 1'
#
loop_
_entity.id
_entity.type
_entity.pdbx_description
1 polymer ?
#
loop_
_entity_poly.entity_id
_entity_poly.type
_entity_poly.pdbx_seq_one_letter_code
_entity_poly.pdbx_strand_id
1 'polypeptide(L)'
;MTPTIFSHPDRKPQKFRPFKAFQHFRKLIADKEDTEQVFHIFENLPRKGFMDDARAFVESDFGQKLMEREPYLPDLLDDHSWIDALPEGTVGHAYVTFMRREGLSAAGLVAEAEKMGRPKFDDQVQWYSNRLRDTHDLFHILTGYGGSRLLGSPPVLETGGIL
;
A
#
# COMPACT_ATOMS: atom_id res chain seq x y z
N MET A 1 -14.43 14.27 -0.78
CA MET A 1 -15.52 14.08 -1.76
C MET A 1 -15.22 12.83 -2.56
N THR A 2 -16.23 12.03 -2.87
CA THR A 2 -16.05 10.82 -3.68
C THR A 2 -15.75 11.19 -5.13
N PRO A 3 -14.68 10.64 -5.75
CA PRO A 3 -14.34 10.98 -7.13
C PRO A 3 -15.42 10.50 -8.11
N THR A 4 -15.83 11.38 -9.01
CA THR A 4 -16.88 11.09 -10.01
C THR A 4 -16.33 10.77 -11.39
N ILE A 5 -15.08 11.15 -11.67
CA ILE A 5 -14.40 10.87 -12.93
C ILE A 5 -13.44 9.70 -12.78
N PHE A 6 -13.41 8.79 -13.76
CA PHE A 6 -12.52 7.64 -13.72
C PHE A 6 -11.03 8.05 -13.73
N SER A 7 -10.65 8.82 -14.75
CA SER A 7 -9.28 9.31 -14.94
C SER A 7 -9.33 10.77 -15.37
N HIS A 8 -8.54 11.62 -14.74
CA HIS A 8 -8.39 13.01 -15.14
C HIS A 8 -7.75 13.10 -16.54
N PRO A 9 -8.18 14.03 -17.42
CA PRO A 9 -7.66 14.14 -18.78
C PRO A 9 -6.14 14.42 -18.84
N ASP A 10 -5.61 15.15 -17.85
CA ASP A 10 -4.17 15.45 -17.76
C ASP A 10 -3.31 14.29 -17.23
N ARG A 11 -3.93 13.17 -16.80
CA ARG A 11 -3.21 12.01 -16.29
C ARG A 11 -2.41 11.36 -17.42
N LYS A 12 -1.08 11.46 -17.33
CA LYS A 12 -0.18 10.80 -18.28
C LYS A 12 -0.03 9.33 -17.93
N PRO A 13 -0.07 8.41 -18.91
CA PRO A 13 0.17 7.00 -18.66
C PRO A 13 1.60 6.80 -18.15
N GLN A 14 1.76 5.97 -17.12
CA GLN A 14 3.07 5.55 -16.65
C GLN A 14 3.80 4.76 -17.74
N LYS A 15 5.11 4.96 -17.83
CA LYS A 15 5.94 4.34 -18.87
C LYS A 15 6.79 3.24 -18.26
N PHE A 16 6.75 2.07 -18.88
CA PHE A 16 7.64 0.96 -18.54
C PHE A 16 9.09 1.32 -18.89
N ARG A 17 9.95 1.41 -17.87
CA ARG A 17 11.33 1.93 -17.92
C ARG A 17 12.26 1.02 -17.10
N PRO A 18 12.54 -0.21 -17.56
CA PRO A 18 13.22 -1.23 -16.75
C PRO A 18 14.63 -0.84 -16.33
N PHE A 19 15.39 -0.12 -17.17
CA PHE A 19 16.73 0.34 -16.83
C PHE A 19 16.74 1.37 -15.70
N LYS A 20 15.76 2.29 -15.66
CA LYS A 20 15.62 3.23 -14.55
C LYS A 20 15.22 2.53 -13.27
N ALA A 21 14.27 1.59 -13.36
CA ALA A 21 13.89 0.76 -12.21
C ALA A 21 15.10 -0.02 -11.65
N PHE A 22 15.94 -0.58 -12.52
CA PHE A 22 17.16 -1.28 -12.11
C PHE A 22 18.16 -0.35 -11.41
N GLN A 23 18.28 0.91 -11.85
CA GLN A 23 19.12 1.90 -11.16
C GLN A 23 18.62 2.18 -9.74
N HIS A 24 17.32 2.38 -9.57
CA HIS A 24 16.70 2.58 -8.24
C HIS A 24 16.82 1.33 -7.36
N PHE A 25 16.67 0.14 -7.95
CA PHE A 25 16.90 -1.13 -7.26
C PHE A 25 18.34 -1.27 -6.75
N ARG A 26 19.34 -0.86 -7.53
CA ARG A 26 20.74 -0.85 -7.06
C ARG A 26 20.97 0.12 -5.90
N LYS A 27 20.31 1.29 -5.91
CA LYS A 27 20.35 2.24 -4.80
C LYS A 27 19.74 1.65 -3.53
N LEU A 28 18.59 1.00 -3.66
CA LEU A 28 17.92 0.30 -2.57
C LEU A 28 18.76 -0.85 -1.97
N ILE A 29 19.53 -1.56 -2.81
CA ILE A 29 20.46 -2.58 -2.30
C ILE A 29 21.62 -1.94 -1.52
N ALA A 30 22.11 -0.78 -1.97
CA ALA A 30 23.21 -0.07 -1.33
C ALA A 30 22.76 0.60 -0.01
N ASP A 31 21.52 1.08 0.05
CA ASP A 31 20.89 1.63 1.23
C ASP A 31 19.45 1.11 1.35
N LYS A 32 19.27 0.16 2.28
CA LYS A 32 17.96 -0.47 2.55
C LYS A 32 17.06 0.43 3.40
N GLU A 33 17.52 1.54 3.93
CA GLU A 33 16.64 2.45 4.67
C GLU A 33 16.02 3.50 3.73
N ASP A 34 16.55 3.63 2.51
CA ASP A 34 16.04 4.53 1.47
C ASP A 34 14.77 3.98 0.80
N THR A 35 13.66 4.12 1.53
CA THR A 35 12.36 3.58 1.12
C THR A 35 11.68 4.36 -0.01
N GLU A 36 12.20 5.55 -0.34
CA GLU A 36 11.77 6.32 -1.51
C GLU A 36 12.10 5.57 -2.82
N GLN A 37 13.18 4.76 -2.84
CA GLN A 37 13.56 4.00 -4.02
C GLN A 37 12.48 3.01 -4.47
N VAL A 38 11.68 2.47 -3.55
CA VAL A 38 10.57 1.56 -3.86
C VAL A 38 9.52 2.23 -4.72
N PHE A 39 9.15 3.47 -4.37
CA PHE A 39 8.17 4.24 -5.13
C PHE A 39 8.66 4.53 -6.56
N HIS A 40 9.96 4.79 -6.72
CA HIS A 40 10.58 4.95 -8.03
C HIS A 40 10.62 3.65 -8.84
N ILE A 41 10.85 2.49 -8.21
CA ILE A 41 10.81 1.19 -8.89
C ILE A 41 9.41 0.94 -9.44
N PHE A 42 8.37 1.09 -8.63
CA PHE A 42 6.98 0.89 -9.06
C PHE A 42 6.54 1.88 -10.15
N GLU A 43 7.03 3.12 -10.11
CA GLU A 43 6.73 4.10 -11.16
C GLU A 43 7.33 3.72 -12.52
N ASN A 44 8.50 3.11 -12.50
CA ASN A 44 9.18 2.68 -13.72
C ASN A 44 8.80 1.24 -14.14
N LEU A 45 8.09 0.50 -13.30
CA LEU A 45 7.55 -0.83 -13.58
C LEU A 45 6.04 -0.88 -13.27
N PRO A 46 5.21 -0.11 -13.98
CA PRO A 46 3.78 -0.12 -13.76
C PRO A 46 3.20 -1.53 -14.01
N ARG A 47 2.30 -1.96 -13.12
CA ARG A 47 1.61 -3.26 -13.25
C ARG A 47 0.74 -3.26 -14.52
N LYS A 48 0.93 -4.29 -15.35
CA LYS A 48 0.07 -4.53 -16.52
C LYS A 48 -1.36 -4.80 -16.06
N GLY A 49 -2.34 -4.15 -16.70
CA GLY A 49 -3.76 -4.29 -16.38
C GLY A 49 -4.26 -3.44 -15.21
N PHE A 50 -3.40 -2.61 -14.59
CA PHE A 50 -3.82 -1.76 -13.48
C PHE A 50 -5.04 -0.89 -13.79
N MET A 51 -5.07 -0.25 -14.97
CA MET A 51 -6.19 0.62 -15.36
C MET A 51 -7.48 -0.18 -15.59
N ASP A 52 -7.38 -1.40 -16.10
CA ASP A 52 -8.53 -2.25 -16.36
C ASP A 52 -9.11 -2.77 -15.03
N ASP A 53 -8.25 -3.20 -14.10
CA ASP A 53 -8.63 -3.60 -12.75
C ASP A 53 -9.25 -2.44 -11.97
N ALA A 54 -8.62 -1.26 -12.04
CA ALA A 54 -9.14 -0.06 -11.40
C ALA A 54 -10.55 0.26 -11.91
N ARG A 55 -10.74 0.20 -13.25
CA ARG A 55 -12.03 0.43 -13.88
C ARG A 55 -13.06 -0.58 -13.41
N ALA A 56 -12.76 -1.87 -13.53
CA ALA A 56 -13.65 -2.95 -13.13
C ALA A 56 -14.05 -2.83 -11.65
N PHE A 57 -13.13 -2.43 -10.78
CA PHE A 57 -13.40 -2.24 -9.36
C PHE A 57 -14.32 -1.03 -9.10
N VAL A 58 -13.96 0.15 -9.59
CA VAL A 58 -14.69 1.40 -9.28
C VAL A 58 -16.06 1.47 -9.97
N GLU A 59 -16.23 0.73 -11.08
CA GLU A 59 -17.52 0.58 -11.76
C GLU A 59 -18.41 -0.50 -11.11
N SER A 60 -17.86 -1.36 -10.22
CA SER A 60 -18.65 -2.37 -9.51
C SER A 60 -19.52 -1.78 -8.39
N ASP A 61 -20.69 -2.37 -8.14
CA ASP A 61 -21.57 -1.98 -7.03
C ASP A 61 -20.86 -1.95 -5.67
N PHE A 62 -19.95 -2.90 -5.44
CA PHE A 62 -19.17 -2.96 -4.22
C PHE A 62 -18.17 -1.80 -4.15
N GLY A 63 -17.42 -1.54 -5.22
CA GLY A 63 -16.46 -0.46 -5.28
C GLY A 63 -17.11 0.92 -5.11
N GLN A 64 -18.27 1.14 -5.72
CA GLN A 64 -19.04 2.38 -5.56
C GLN A 64 -19.47 2.59 -4.10
N LYS A 65 -20.09 1.59 -3.47
CA LYS A 65 -20.48 1.66 -2.05
C LYS A 65 -19.28 1.87 -1.13
N LEU A 66 -18.14 1.24 -1.45
CA LEU A 66 -16.92 1.37 -0.66
C LEU A 66 -16.32 2.77 -0.78
N MET A 67 -16.31 3.35 -1.98
CA MET A 67 -15.88 4.74 -2.23
C MET A 67 -16.75 5.76 -1.47
N GLU A 68 -18.04 5.48 -1.31
CA GLU A 68 -18.97 6.33 -0.55
C GLU A 68 -18.78 6.18 0.96
N ARG A 69 -18.66 4.94 1.46
CA ARG A 69 -18.57 4.65 2.90
C ARG A 69 -17.20 4.96 3.49
N GLU A 70 -16.13 4.67 2.74
CA GLU A 70 -14.75 4.73 3.21
C GLU A 70 -13.87 5.50 2.20
N PRO A 71 -14.10 6.81 2.03
CA PRO A 71 -13.38 7.62 1.05
C PRO A 71 -11.90 7.78 1.40
N TYR A 72 -11.52 7.64 2.68
CA TYR A 72 -10.16 7.78 3.16
C TYR A 72 -9.84 6.72 4.21
N LEU A 73 -9.05 5.72 3.82
CA LEU A 73 -8.71 4.57 4.65
C LEU A 73 -7.68 4.85 5.77
N PRO A 74 -6.68 5.74 5.61
CA PRO A 74 -5.64 5.93 6.62
C PRO A 74 -6.16 6.26 8.01
N ASP A 75 -7.18 7.12 8.15
CA ASP A 75 -7.76 7.47 9.45
C ASP A 75 -8.31 6.25 10.19
N LEU A 76 -8.94 5.31 9.46
CA LEU A 76 -9.49 4.09 10.04
C LEU A 76 -8.38 3.12 10.48
N LEU A 77 -7.27 3.09 9.74
CA LEU A 77 -6.13 2.22 10.04
C LEU A 77 -5.27 2.76 11.19
N ASP A 78 -5.16 4.08 11.35
CA ASP A 78 -4.44 4.70 12.45
C ASP A 78 -5.26 4.78 13.75
N ASP A 79 -6.58 4.61 13.68
CA ASP A 79 -7.41 4.46 14.89
C ASP A 79 -7.21 3.07 15.50
N HIS A 80 -6.18 2.94 16.32
CA HIS A 80 -5.87 1.70 17.02
C HIS A 80 -6.90 1.37 18.12
N SER A 81 -7.75 2.30 18.53
CA SER A 81 -8.62 2.11 19.71
C SER A 81 -9.70 1.05 19.49
N TRP A 82 -10.32 1.03 18.31
CA TRP A 82 -11.30 0.00 17.96
C TRP A 82 -10.63 -1.32 17.56
N ILE A 83 -9.40 -1.25 17.04
CA ILE A 83 -8.63 -2.44 16.63
C ILE A 83 -8.10 -3.19 17.86
N ASP A 84 -7.67 -2.47 18.90
CA ASP A 84 -7.25 -3.05 20.18
C ASP A 84 -8.39 -3.78 20.89
N ALA A 85 -9.64 -3.41 20.60
CA ALA A 85 -10.82 -4.11 21.12
C ALA A 85 -11.10 -5.45 20.40
N LEU A 86 -10.41 -5.73 19.29
CA LEU A 86 -10.55 -7.01 18.59
C LEU A 86 -9.80 -8.13 19.34
N PRO A 87 -10.33 -9.37 19.34
CA PRO A 87 -9.62 -10.51 19.93
C PRO A 87 -8.23 -10.73 19.33
N GLU A 88 -7.34 -11.29 20.14
CA GLU A 88 -6.07 -11.83 19.66
C GLU A 88 -6.30 -12.88 18.56
N GLY A 89 -5.43 -12.93 17.56
CA GLY A 89 -5.56 -13.80 16.39
C GLY A 89 -6.40 -13.22 15.24
N THR A 90 -7.00 -12.03 15.41
CA THR A 90 -7.60 -11.30 14.29
C THR A 90 -6.55 -10.56 13.46
N VAL A 91 -6.87 -10.31 12.20
CA VAL A 91 -6.00 -9.57 11.26
C VAL A 91 -5.76 -8.14 11.74
N GLY A 92 -6.77 -7.49 12.32
CA GLY A 92 -6.64 -6.15 12.87
C GLY A 92 -5.65 -6.11 14.04
N HIS A 93 -5.75 -7.04 14.99
CA HIS A 93 -4.80 -7.12 16.10
C HIS A 93 -3.37 -7.35 15.60
N ALA A 94 -3.18 -8.22 14.59
CA ALA A 94 -1.87 -8.45 13.97
C ALA A 94 -1.33 -7.20 13.25
N TYR A 95 -2.20 -6.42 12.60
CA TYR A 95 -1.83 -5.16 11.97
C TYR A 95 -1.35 -4.12 12.98
N VAL A 96 -2.11 -3.85 14.04
CA VAL A 96 -1.69 -2.86 15.06
C VAL A 96 -0.41 -3.29 15.76
N THR A 97 -0.26 -4.59 16.05
CA THR A 97 0.99 -5.13 16.61
C THR A 97 2.17 -4.87 15.68
N PHE A 98 2.00 -5.10 14.38
CA PHE A 98 3.02 -4.83 13.37
C PHE A 98 3.37 -3.33 13.29
N MET A 99 2.37 -2.46 13.14
CA MET A 99 2.57 -1.01 13.02
C MET A 99 3.29 -0.43 14.24
N ARG A 100 2.92 -0.87 15.46
CA ARG A 100 3.59 -0.46 16.70
C ARG A 100 5.04 -0.94 16.77
N ARG A 101 5.30 -2.19 16.41
CA ARG A 101 6.65 -2.79 16.44
C ARG A 101 7.60 -2.06 15.50
N GLU A 102 7.15 -1.73 14.29
CA GLU A 102 7.96 -1.05 13.28
C GLU A 102 7.98 0.48 13.44
N GLY A 103 7.18 1.04 14.35
CA GLY A 103 7.03 2.50 14.50
C GLY A 103 6.39 3.17 13.28
N LEU A 104 5.50 2.46 12.58
CA LEU A 104 4.83 2.94 11.37
C LEU A 104 3.43 3.49 11.68
N SER A 105 2.94 4.36 10.81
CA SER A 105 1.55 4.82 10.74
C SER A 105 1.09 4.90 9.29
N ALA A 106 -0.21 4.72 9.04
CA ALA A 106 -0.81 4.90 7.73
C ALA A 106 -0.63 6.35 7.24
N ALA A 107 -0.77 7.33 8.15
CA ALA A 107 -0.44 8.73 7.88
C ALA A 107 1.03 8.94 7.48
N GLY A 108 1.97 8.23 8.10
CA GLY A 108 3.38 8.24 7.72
C GLY A 108 3.59 7.76 6.28
N LEU A 109 2.94 6.66 5.89
CA LEU A 109 3.01 6.13 4.52
C LEU A 109 2.39 7.10 3.50
N VAL A 110 1.31 7.80 3.88
CA VAL A 110 0.73 8.88 3.06
C VAL A 110 1.76 9.99 2.86
N ALA A 111 2.39 10.46 3.94
CA ALA A 111 3.39 11.53 3.88
C ALA A 111 4.60 11.17 3.01
N GLU A 112 5.12 9.95 3.11
CA GLU A 112 6.20 9.46 2.24
C GLU A 112 5.77 9.44 0.77
N ALA A 113 4.54 9.01 0.48
CA ALA A 113 4.02 9.04 -0.89
C ALA A 113 3.86 10.48 -1.42
N GLU A 114 3.55 11.45 -0.56
CA GLU A 114 3.41 12.87 -0.94
C GLU A 114 4.75 13.57 -1.22
N LYS A 115 5.83 13.19 -0.54
CA LYS A 115 7.19 13.71 -0.80
C LYS A 115 7.64 13.54 -2.26
N MET A 116 7.09 12.53 -2.95
CA MET A 116 7.36 12.28 -4.36
C MET A 116 6.88 13.40 -5.30
N GLY A 117 6.09 14.37 -4.80
CA GLY A 117 5.66 15.54 -5.58
C GLY A 117 4.77 15.19 -6.78
N ARG A 118 4.04 14.07 -6.70
CA ARG A 118 3.18 13.61 -7.80
C ARG A 118 1.97 14.53 -7.96
N PRO A 119 1.54 14.80 -9.21
CA PRO A 119 0.29 15.51 -9.45
C PRO A 119 -0.88 14.77 -8.79
N LYS A 120 -1.69 15.50 -8.03
CA LYS A 120 -2.96 15.02 -7.49
C LYS A 120 -4.06 15.39 -8.49
N PHE A 121 -4.88 14.40 -8.84
CA PHE A 121 -5.93 14.51 -9.86
C PHE A 121 -7.33 14.34 -9.27
N ASP A 122 -7.43 13.84 -8.04
CA ASP A 122 -8.68 13.56 -7.32
C ASP A 122 -9.69 12.76 -8.16
N ASP A 123 -9.17 11.82 -8.96
CA ASP A 123 -9.92 10.89 -9.80
C ASP A 123 -10.05 9.50 -9.15
N GLN A 124 -10.93 8.65 -9.69
CA GLN A 124 -11.16 7.31 -9.14
C GLN A 124 -9.90 6.43 -9.25
N VAL A 125 -9.04 6.65 -10.26
CA VAL A 125 -7.73 6.00 -10.37
C VAL A 125 -6.83 6.34 -9.18
N GLN A 126 -6.80 7.61 -8.74
CA GLN A 126 -6.04 8.00 -7.56
C GLN A 126 -6.60 7.38 -6.28
N TRP A 127 -7.93 7.37 -6.13
CA TRP A 127 -8.57 6.71 -4.99
C TRP A 127 -8.22 5.22 -4.92
N TYR A 128 -8.33 4.51 -6.05
CA TYR A 128 -7.99 3.09 -6.14
C TYR A 128 -6.50 2.84 -5.85
N SER A 129 -5.60 3.69 -6.37
CA SER A 129 -4.17 3.61 -6.08
C SER A 129 -3.85 3.84 -4.60
N ASN A 130 -4.49 4.81 -3.96
CA ASN A 130 -4.32 5.08 -2.54
C ASN A 130 -4.82 3.89 -1.71
N ARG A 131 -5.99 3.34 -2.07
CA ARG A 131 -6.55 2.15 -1.42
C ARG A 131 -5.59 0.96 -1.49
N LEU A 132 -5.00 0.69 -2.65
CA LEU A 132 -4.03 -0.40 -2.81
C LEU A 132 -2.77 -0.19 -1.97
N ARG A 133 -2.25 1.05 -1.89
CA ARG A 133 -1.16 1.39 -0.97
C ARG A 133 -1.60 1.13 0.47
N ASP A 134 -2.74 1.62 0.89
CA ASP A 134 -3.15 1.56 2.30
C ASP A 134 -3.47 0.12 2.75
N THR A 135 -3.90 -0.76 1.84
CA THR A 135 -4.17 -2.18 2.15
C THR A 135 -2.96 -3.10 1.95
N HIS A 136 -1.83 -2.63 1.44
CA HIS A 136 -0.71 -3.52 1.09
C HIS A 136 -0.11 -4.22 2.33
N ASP A 137 0.04 -3.51 3.45
CA ASP A 137 0.54 -4.07 4.71
C ASP A 137 -0.44 -5.12 5.27
N LEU A 138 -1.75 -4.88 5.12
CA LEU A 138 -2.77 -5.87 5.47
C LEU A 138 -2.61 -7.14 4.64
N PHE A 139 -2.26 -7.04 3.36
CA PHE A 139 -1.96 -8.22 2.54
C PHE A 139 -0.72 -8.96 3.01
N HIS A 140 0.34 -8.25 3.41
CA HIS A 140 1.53 -8.88 4.01
C HIS A 140 1.19 -9.69 5.26
N ILE A 141 0.33 -9.14 6.13
CA ILE A 141 -0.13 -9.80 7.35
C ILE A 141 -0.99 -11.03 7.01
N LEU A 142 -1.98 -10.88 6.12
CA LEU A 142 -2.90 -11.95 5.73
C LEU A 142 -2.21 -13.14 5.07
N THR A 143 -1.16 -12.89 4.30
CA THR A 143 -0.46 -13.91 3.52
C THR A 143 0.72 -14.54 4.25
N GLY A 144 1.00 -14.10 5.49
CA GLY A 144 2.10 -14.63 6.30
C GLY A 144 3.49 -14.18 5.84
N TYR A 145 3.58 -13.27 4.87
CA TYR A 145 4.80 -12.52 4.57
C TYR A 145 4.97 -11.44 5.64
N GLY A 146 5.23 -11.89 6.86
CA GLY A 146 5.35 -11.06 8.04
C GLY A 146 6.35 -9.92 7.79
N GLY A 147 5.80 -8.70 7.81
CA GLY A 147 6.48 -7.44 8.07
C GLY A 147 7.93 -7.34 7.68
N SER A 148 8.20 -6.96 6.44
CA SER A 148 9.45 -6.31 6.10
C SER A 148 9.18 -5.25 5.07
N ARG A 149 9.65 -4.05 5.39
CA ARG A 149 9.57 -2.84 4.58
C ARG A 149 10.14 -3.03 3.16
N LEU A 150 10.93 -4.09 2.88
CA LEU A 150 11.64 -4.23 1.59
C LEU A 150 11.96 -5.63 1.06
N LEU A 151 11.96 -6.69 1.88
CA LEU A 151 12.30 -8.03 1.41
C LEU A 151 11.89 -9.03 2.47
N GLY A 152 11.13 -10.08 2.08
CA GLY A 152 10.67 -11.11 2.99
C GLY A 152 11.77 -11.56 3.95
N SER A 153 11.60 -11.24 5.23
CA SER A 153 12.15 -12.09 6.27
C SER A 153 11.43 -13.43 6.11
N PRO A 154 12.14 -14.57 6.04
CA PRO A 154 11.47 -15.86 6.08
C PRO A 154 10.62 -15.91 7.35
N PRO A 155 9.50 -16.67 7.34
CA PRO A 155 8.76 -16.91 8.56
C PRO A 155 9.77 -17.41 9.61
N VAL A 156 9.86 -16.70 10.73
CA VAL A 156 10.59 -17.19 11.89
C VAL A 156 9.84 -18.45 12.31
N LEU A 157 10.30 -19.61 11.82
CA LEU A 157 9.98 -20.89 12.40
C LEU A 157 10.71 -20.94 13.73
N GLU A 158 10.09 -20.32 14.73
CA GLU A 158 10.40 -20.60 16.12
C GLU A 158 9.68 -21.90 16.48
N THR A 159 10.31 -23.03 16.14
CA THR A 159 10.09 -24.27 16.88
C THR A 159 11.46 -24.85 17.21
N GLY A 160 11.92 -24.44 18.40
CA GLY A 160 12.92 -25.18 19.14
C GLY A 160 12.52 -26.64 19.28
N GLY A 161 13.53 -27.51 19.28
CA GLY A 161 13.32 -28.92 19.51
C GLY A 161 12.67 -29.18 20.87
N ILE A 162 11.67 -30.07 20.85
CA ILE A 162 11.46 -31.08 21.89
C ILE A 162 11.09 -32.36 21.13
N LEU A 163 12.05 -33.32 21.16
CA LEU A 163 12.04 -34.72 20.70
C LEU A 163 11.98 -34.98 19.18
#